data_AF-A0A3M1FQ61-F1
#
_entry.id   AF-A0A3M1FQ61-F1
#
_cell.length_a   1.000
_cell.length_b   1.000
_cell.length_c   1.000
_cell.angle_alpha   90.00
_cell.angle_beta   90.00
_cell.angle_gamma   90.00
#
_symmetry.space_group_name_H-M   'P 1'
#
loop_
_entity.id
_entity.type
_entity.pdbx_description
1 polymer ?
#
loop_
_entity_poly.entity_id
_entity_poly.type
_entity_poly.pdbx_seq_one_letter_code
_entity_poly.pdbx_strand_id
1 'polypeptide(L)'
;MDIAQEIRGIVRGEVTSREEDLQHYSRDASLFRVTPSLVVFPRDAADIKALVHFVAAHKRRMPSLSLTARAAGTDMTGGPLSDSIVVDTTKYLHHLKELNAEKKYVVVEPGLPYREMERETLKHHLIFPSYPASKNLCALGGIVNNNSGGERSLVYGKTEDYVESVNMVLADGNEYQFAKLSRRELEKKMRQQNFEGKVYREMFQLVEEHYEEVKRARPNVSKNSTGYNIWSVWDGEHFDLSKIFVGAQGTLGIMTEARLRLVPTRPYRGMLVVFLNDFRNVGEVVTAVLPHKPAAFESFDDHTLRLALK
;
A
#
# COMPACT_ATOMS: atom_id res chain seq x y z
N MET A 1 22.89 -8.01 24.55
CA MET A 1 22.07 -6.80 24.37
C MET A 1 20.67 -7.27 24.07
N ASP A 2 19.70 -6.91 24.90
CA ASP A 2 18.30 -7.33 24.71
C ASP A 2 17.56 -6.24 23.93
N ILE A 3 17.49 -6.43 22.61
CA ILE A 3 16.80 -5.52 21.67
C ILE A 3 15.34 -5.33 22.08
N ALA A 4 14.68 -6.38 22.56
CA ALA A 4 13.28 -6.31 22.95
C ALA A 4 13.10 -5.39 24.17
N GLN A 5 13.99 -5.49 25.17
CA GLN A 5 13.96 -4.63 26.35
C GLN A 5 14.22 -3.16 26.00
N GLU A 6 15.19 -2.88 25.14
CA GLU A 6 15.47 -1.50 24.71
C GLU A 6 14.31 -0.89 23.93
N ILE A 7 13.72 -1.64 22.99
CA ILE A 7 12.56 -1.16 22.23
C ILE A 7 11.39 -0.86 23.16
N ARG A 8 11.11 -1.71 24.16
CA ARG A 8 10.06 -1.43 25.18
C ARG A 8 10.29 -0.13 25.93
N GLY A 9 11.54 0.31 26.06
CA GLY A 9 11.88 1.58 26.72
C GLY A 9 11.63 2.83 25.86
N ILE A 10 11.44 2.68 24.54
CA ILE A 10 11.32 3.81 23.60
C ILE A 10 9.98 3.88 22.86
N VAL A 11 9.18 2.80 22.87
CA VAL A 11 7.83 2.78 22.29
C VAL A 11 6.76 2.70 23.37
N ARG A 12 5.58 3.26 23.10
CA ARG A 12 4.39 3.11 23.94
C ARG A 12 3.55 1.89 23.57
N GLY A 13 3.73 1.39 22.36
CA GLY A 13 3.14 0.17 21.86
C GLY A 13 3.66 -1.09 22.56
N GLU A 14 3.23 -2.25 22.04
CA GLU A 14 3.64 -3.54 22.59
C GLU A 14 4.81 -4.15 21.83
N VAL A 15 5.61 -4.94 22.53
CA VAL A 15 6.77 -5.65 21.99
C VAL A 15 6.74 -7.09 22.47
N THR A 16 6.66 -8.03 21.53
CA THR A 16 6.58 -9.47 21.82
C THR A 16 7.67 -10.26 21.08
N SER A 17 8.18 -11.25 21.79
CA SER A 17 9.06 -12.31 21.27
C SER A 17 8.51 -13.69 21.67
N ARG A 18 7.21 -13.79 21.97
CA ARG A 18 6.54 -15.05 22.29
C ARG A 18 6.49 -15.93 21.04
N GLU A 19 6.77 -17.22 21.22
CA GLU A 19 6.80 -18.18 20.11
C GLU A 19 5.50 -18.15 19.27
N GLU A 20 4.33 -18.09 19.91
CA GLU A 20 3.04 -18.01 19.21
C GLU A 20 2.93 -16.80 18.26
N ASP A 21 3.37 -15.62 18.72
CA ASP A 21 3.38 -14.41 17.90
C ASP A 21 4.40 -14.55 16.77
N LEU A 22 5.63 -14.98 17.07
CA LEU A 22 6.66 -15.19 16.05
C LEU A 22 6.20 -16.19 14.97
N GLN A 23 5.49 -17.24 15.37
CA GLN A 23 4.91 -18.21 14.45
C GLN A 23 3.80 -17.61 13.59
N HIS A 24 2.87 -16.86 14.18
CA HIS A 24 1.83 -16.16 13.43
C HIS A 24 2.41 -15.21 12.39
N TYR A 25 3.41 -14.42 12.79
CA TYR A 25 4.07 -13.43 11.94
C TYR A 25 5.11 -14.02 10.99
N SER A 26 5.40 -15.33 11.09
CA SER A 26 6.34 -16.01 10.20
C SER A 26 5.81 -16.25 8.79
N ARG A 27 4.51 -16.01 8.56
CA ARG A 27 3.81 -16.28 7.29
C ARG A 27 2.97 -15.08 6.84
N ASP A 28 2.77 -15.00 5.55
CA ASP A 28 1.73 -14.22 4.89
C ASP A 28 0.82 -15.18 4.11
N ALA A 29 0.10 -14.72 3.09
CA ALA A 29 -0.73 -15.57 2.23
C ALA A 29 0.08 -16.26 1.11
N SER A 30 1.41 -16.12 1.08
CA SER A 30 2.29 -16.82 0.17
C SER A 30 2.67 -18.22 0.69
N LEU A 31 3.51 -18.93 -0.05
CA LEU A 31 4.10 -20.21 0.37
C LEU A 31 5.34 -20.03 1.27
N PHE A 32 5.84 -18.80 1.42
CA PHE A 32 7.08 -18.53 2.15
C PHE A 32 6.87 -18.51 3.65
N ARG A 33 7.95 -18.79 4.38
CA ARG A 33 7.99 -18.66 5.83
C ARG A 33 9.34 -18.12 6.27
N VAL A 34 9.33 -16.99 6.98
CA VAL A 34 10.50 -16.37 7.58
C VAL A 34 10.11 -15.92 8.98
N THR A 35 10.75 -16.48 10.00
CA THR A 35 10.37 -16.21 11.40
C THR A 35 11.08 -14.94 11.89
N PRO A 36 10.35 -13.90 12.31
CA PRO A 36 10.97 -12.70 12.84
C PRO A 36 11.59 -12.95 14.21
N SER A 37 12.57 -12.13 14.57
CA SER A 37 13.16 -12.12 15.91
C SER A 37 12.29 -11.36 16.92
N LEU A 38 11.47 -10.40 16.43
CA LEU A 38 10.62 -9.55 17.25
C LEU A 38 9.40 -9.07 16.49
N VAL A 39 8.29 -8.88 17.19
CA VAL A 39 7.11 -8.17 16.66
C VAL A 39 6.83 -6.97 17.54
N VAL A 40 6.62 -5.82 16.91
CA VAL A 40 6.28 -4.55 17.57
C VAL A 40 4.94 -4.07 17.05
N PHE A 41 4.06 -3.69 17.97
CA PHE A 41 2.74 -3.12 17.70
C PHE A 41 2.75 -1.63 18.06
N PRO A 42 3.25 -0.73 17.17
CA PRO A 42 3.30 0.70 17.43
C PRO A 42 1.92 1.27 17.71
N ARG A 43 1.85 2.19 18.68
CA ARG A 43 0.60 2.86 19.04
C ARG A 43 0.25 4.01 18.12
N ASP A 44 1.27 4.70 17.60
CA ASP A 44 1.12 5.80 16.65
C ASP A 44 2.43 6.08 15.88
N ALA A 45 2.43 7.16 15.09
CA ALA A 45 3.59 7.59 14.31
C ALA A 45 4.84 7.86 15.18
N ALA A 46 4.70 8.29 16.43
CA ALA A 46 5.85 8.57 17.30
C ALA A 46 6.62 7.29 17.65
N ASP A 47 5.90 6.17 17.86
CA ASP A 47 6.54 4.87 18.06
C ASP A 47 7.30 4.41 16.79
N ILE A 48 6.72 4.62 15.61
CA ILE A 48 7.37 4.28 14.33
C ILE A 48 8.66 5.11 14.15
N LYS A 49 8.61 6.42 14.42
CA LYS A 49 9.78 7.30 14.40
C LYS A 49 10.86 6.82 15.37
N ALA A 50 10.49 6.45 16.60
CA ALA A 50 11.41 5.92 17.60
C ALA A 50 12.08 4.62 17.13
N LEU A 51 11.33 3.71 16.52
CA LEU A 51 11.86 2.46 15.94
C LEU A 51 12.86 2.74 14.82
N VAL A 52 12.57 3.66 13.90
CA VAL A 52 13.49 4.00 12.81
C VAL A 52 14.77 4.61 13.34
N HIS A 53 14.69 5.55 14.29
CA HIS A 53 15.87 6.11 14.96
C HIS A 53 16.68 5.02 15.68
N PHE A 54 16.01 4.10 16.37
CA PHE A 54 16.67 2.98 17.06
C PHE A 54 17.45 2.11 16.09
N VAL A 55 16.84 1.68 14.98
CA VAL A 55 17.51 0.86 13.96
C VAL A 55 18.66 1.62 13.31
N ALA A 56 18.48 2.89 12.96
CA ALA A 56 19.52 3.72 12.37
C ALA A 56 20.75 3.86 13.30
N ALA A 57 20.53 4.09 14.60
CA ALA A 57 21.60 4.18 15.60
C ALA A 57 22.39 2.87 15.76
N HIS A 58 21.72 1.73 15.55
CA HIS A 58 22.30 0.40 15.75
C HIS A 58 22.86 -0.25 14.49
N LYS A 59 22.53 0.28 13.31
CA LYS A 59 22.83 -0.33 12.00
C LYS A 59 24.31 -0.63 11.77
N ARG A 60 25.21 0.24 12.27
CA ARG A 60 26.67 0.03 12.16
C ARG A 60 27.16 -1.21 12.90
N ARG A 61 26.54 -1.53 14.05
CA ARG A 61 26.92 -2.69 14.88
C ARG A 61 26.10 -3.94 14.54
N MET A 62 24.88 -3.75 14.05
CA MET A 62 23.96 -4.83 13.67
C MET A 62 23.44 -4.58 12.25
N PRO A 63 24.22 -4.91 11.21
CA PRO A 63 23.86 -4.60 9.82
C PRO A 63 22.56 -5.27 9.36
N SER A 64 22.23 -6.43 9.90
CA SER A 64 20.97 -7.16 9.62
C SER A 64 19.74 -6.57 10.32
N LEU A 65 19.92 -5.70 11.33
CA LEU A 65 18.79 -5.09 12.03
C LEU A 65 17.96 -4.24 11.06
N SER A 66 16.71 -4.62 10.86
CA SER A 66 15.78 -3.99 9.94
C SER A 66 14.37 -3.96 10.53
N LEU A 67 13.55 -3.08 9.97
CA LEU A 67 12.11 -3.02 10.22
C LEU A 67 11.39 -3.45 8.95
N THR A 68 10.41 -4.33 9.08
CA THR A 68 9.47 -4.67 8.01
C THR A 68 8.07 -4.29 8.46
N ALA A 69 7.46 -3.32 7.77
CA ALA A 69 6.09 -2.93 8.05
C ALA A 69 5.11 -4.03 7.63
N ARG A 70 4.12 -4.28 8.48
CA ARG A 70 3.06 -5.25 8.22
C ARG A 70 1.70 -4.66 8.56
N ALA A 71 0.78 -4.82 7.61
CA ALA A 71 -0.65 -4.59 7.83
C ALA A 71 -1.31 -5.95 8.10
N ALA A 72 -2.39 -6.31 7.42
CA ALA A 72 -3.11 -7.57 7.67
C ALA A 72 -2.37 -8.87 7.25
N GLY A 73 -1.18 -8.79 6.64
CA GLY A 73 -0.41 -9.98 6.27
C GLY A 73 -1.00 -10.82 5.12
N THR A 74 -1.89 -10.24 4.30
CA THR A 74 -2.54 -10.93 3.17
C THR A 74 -1.75 -10.86 1.87
N ASP A 75 -0.47 -10.47 1.93
CA ASP A 75 0.41 -10.43 0.75
C ASP A 75 0.70 -11.85 0.26
N MET A 76 0.95 -12.02 -1.04
CA MET A 76 1.23 -13.32 -1.65
C MET A 76 2.66 -13.43 -2.20
N THR A 77 3.53 -12.45 -1.91
CA THR A 77 4.88 -12.36 -2.46
C THR A 77 5.98 -12.40 -1.40
N GLY A 78 5.64 -12.52 -0.11
CA GLY A 78 6.59 -12.49 0.98
C GLY A 78 6.97 -11.08 1.44
N GLY A 79 6.31 -10.04 0.94
CA GLY A 79 6.63 -8.64 1.23
C GLY A 79 6.69 -8.28 2.74
N PRO A 80 5.72 -8.72 3.57
CA PRO A 80 5.71 -8.38 4.99
C PRO A 80 6.51 -9.36 5.87
N LEU A 81 7.29 -10.27 5.27
CA LEU A 81 8.11 -11.24 6.00
C LEU A 81 9.46 -10.63 6.40
N SER A 82 9.98 -11.05 7.55
CA SER A 82 11.25 -10.55 8.09
C SER A 82 11.86 -11.59 9.02
N ASP A 83 13.19 -11.67 9.05
CA ASP A 83 13.96 -12.37 10.09
C ASP A 83 14.32 -11.44 11.27
N SER A 84 14.12 -10.14 11.11
CA SER A 84 14.41 -9.09 12.09
C SER A 84 13.14 -8.67 12.83
N ILE A 85 12.69 -7.42 12.65
CA ILE A 85 11.58 -6.83 13.42
C ILE A 85 10.40 -6.61 12.49
N VAL A 86 9.28 -7.25 12.78
CA VAL A 86 8.00 -6.95 12.14
C VAL A 86 7.31 -5.83 12.90
N VAL A 87 6.83 -4.81 12.18
CA VAL A 87 6.09 -3.67 12.72
C VAL A 87 4.64 -3.80 12.30
N ASP A 88 3.79 -4.35 13.17
CA ASP A 88 2.37 -4.59 12.90
C ASP A 88 1.53 -3.35 13.19
N THR A 89 0.81 -2.87 12.17
CA THR A 89 -0.01 -1.67 12.26
C THR A 89 -1.46 -1.94 12.62
N THR A 90 -1.90 -3.20 12.61
CA THR A 90 -3.33 -3.57 12.75
C THR A 90 -3.83 -3.52 14.18
N LYS A 91 -2.96 -3.70 15.18
CA LYS A 91 -3.39 -3.71 16.59
C LYS A 91 -3.81 -2.34 17.14
N TYR A 92 -3.10 -1.27 16.77
CA TYR A 92 -3.34 0.07 17.33
C TYR A 92 -3.43 1.20 16.30
N LEU A 93 -2.78 1.06 15.13
CA LEU A 93 -2.75 2.06 14.06
C LEU A 93 -3.83 1.75 13.00
N HIS A 94 -5.09 1.63 13.41
CA HIS A 94 -6.18 1.15 12.54
C HIS A 94 -7.41 2.07 12.52
N HIS A 95 -7.25 3.36 12.77
CA HIS A 95 -8.38 4.30 12.83
C HIS A 95 -8.74 4.92 11.46
N LEU A 96 -10.03 5.15 11.27
CA LEU A 96 -10.55 6.11 10.29
C LEU A 96 -10.46 7.51 10.92
N LYS A 97 -9.60 8.38 10.39
CA LYS A 97 -9.29 9.70 10.95
C LYS A 97 -10.28 10.76 10.50
N GLU A 98 -10.68 10.70 9.24
CA GLU A 98 -11.62 11.65 8.65
C GLU A 98 -12.41 10.99 7.52
N LEU A 99 -13.70 11.29 7.41
CA LEU A 99 -14.52 10.98 6.23
C LEU A 99 -15.24 12.26 5.80
N ASN A 100 -14.96 12.71 4.58
CA ASN A 100 -15.64 13.86 3.99
C ASN A 100 -16.45 13.41 2.78
N ALA A 101 -17.77 13.29 2.97
CA ALA A 101 -18.67 12.82 1.92
C ALA A 101 -18.86 13.84 0.78
N GLU A 102 -18.86 15.14 1.10
CA GLU A 102 -19.02 16.21 0.10
C GLU A 102 -17.83 16.27 -0.86
N LYS A 103 -16.62 16.27 -0.29
CA LYS A 103 -15.34 16.28 -1.03
C LYS A 103 -14.89 14.89 -1.46
N LYS A 104 -15.63 13.83 -1.08
CA LYS A 104 -15.43 12.43 -1.46
C LYS A 104 -14.01 11.92 -1.17
N TYR A 105 -13.56 12.03 0.08
CA TYR A 105 -12.31 11.41 0.51
C TYR A 105 -12.42 10.83 1.92
N VAL A 106 -11.47 9.97 2.26
CA VAL A 106 -11.24 9.43 3.60
C VAL A 106 -9.77 9.58 3.98
N VAL A 107 -9.49 9.81 5.26
CA VAL A 107 -8.14 9.79 5.83
C VAL A 107 -8.06 8.62 6.81
N VAL A 108 -7.06 7.76 6.65
CA VAL A 108 -6.99 6.44 7.29
C VAL A 108 -5.58 6.10 7.75
N GLU A 109 -5.50 5.34 8.84
CA GLU A 109 -4.26 4.72 9.29
C GLU A 109 -4.00 3.37 8.56
N PRO A 110 -2.73 2.92 8.45
CA PRO A 110 -2.32 1.73 7.69
C PRO A 110 -3.02 0.44 8.10
N GLY A 111 -3.32 0.27 9.39
CA GLY A 111 -3.90 -0.95 9.95
C GLY A 111 -5.40 -1.07 9.75
N LEU A 112 -6.09 -0.01 9.29
CA LEU A 112 -7.56 -0.01 9.18
C LEU A 112 -8.00 -1.09 8.17
N PRO A 113 -8.83 -2.07 8.58
CA PRO A 113 -9.36 -3.06 7.65
C PRO A 113 -10.23 -2.42 6.56
N TYR A 114 -10.08 -2.84 5.30
CA TYR A 114 -10.86 -2.27 4.20
C TYR A 114 -12.36 -2.37 4.46
N ARG A 115 -12.82 -3.54 4.94
CA ARG A 115 -14.23 -3.81 5.25
C ARG A 115 -14.85 -2.81 6.25
N GLU A 116 -14.04 -2.24 7.14
CA GLU A 116 -14.50 -1.31 8.17
C GLU A 116 -14.62 0.11 7.59
N MET A 117 -13.62 0.54 6.82
CA MET A 117 -13.71 1.78 6.03
C MET A 117 -14.87 1.74 5.03
N GLU A 118 -15.06 0.61 4.34
CA GLU A 118 -16.16 0.45 3.39
C GLU A 118 -17.52 0.58 4.08
N ARG A 119 -17.70 -0.02 5.26
CA ARG A 119 -18.95 0.09 6.02
C ARG A 119 -19.32 1.55 6.31
N GLU A 120 -18.34 2.37 6.67
CA GLU A 120 -18.57 3.79 6.96
C GLU A 120 -18.83 4.60 5.68
N THR A 121 -18.03 4.40 4.63
CA THR A 121 -18.18 5.13 3.36
C THR A 121 -19.48 4.80 2.63
N LEU A 122 -19.98 3.55 2.73
CA LEU A 122 -21.25 3.13 2.13
C LEU A 122 -22.46 3.83 2.73
N LYS A 123 -22.42 4.30 3.99
CA LYS A 123 -23.48 5.13 4.59
C LYS A 123 -23.72 6.42 3.82
N HIS A 124 -22.73 6.85 3.04
CA HIS A 124 -22.76 8.03 2.19
C HIS A 124 -22.80 7.71 0.69
N HIS A 125 -23.09 6.45 0.32
CA HIS A 125 -23.08 5.99 -1.08
C HIS A 125 -21.72 6.19 -1.77
N LEU A 126 -20.63 6.06 -1.02
CA LEU A 126 -19.26 6.18 -1.51
C LEU A 126 -18.50 4.87 -1.30
N ILE A 127 -17.50 4.62 -2.15
CA ILE A 127 -16.56 3.51 -2.02
C ILE A 127 -15.14 3.97 -2.35
N PHE A 128 -14.14 3.35 -1.73
CA PHE A 128 -12.80 3.27 -2.29
C PHE A 128 -12.77 2.09 -3.27
N PRO A 129 -12.66 2.30 -4.59
CA PRO A 129 -12.97 1.26 -5.56
C PRO A 129 -11.82 0.29 -5.82
N SER A 130 -10.64 0.54 -5.26
CA SER A 130 -9.46 -0.29 -5.40
C SER A 130 -9.32 -1.23 -4.20
N TYR A 131 -9.68 -2.49 -4.38
CA TYR A 131 -9.58 -3.51 -3.33
C TYR A 131 -9.25 -4.88 -3.93
N PRO A 132 -8.35 -5.67 -3.31
CA PRO A 132 -7.99 -7.01 -3.78
C PRO A 132 -9.09 -8.04 -3.44
N ALA A 133 -8.94 -9.27 -3.95
CA ALA A 133 -9.82 -10.39 -3.60
C ALA A 133 -9.85 -10.68 -2.09
N SER A 134 -8.78 -10.34 -1.36
CA SER A 134 -8.70 -10.41 0.11
C SER A 134 -9.44 -9.29 0.83
N LYS A 135 -10.39 -8.59 0.18
CA LYS A 135 -11.20 -7.47 0.68
C LYS A 135 -11.69 -7.60 2.14
N ASN A 136 -12.07 -8.80 2.56
CA ASN A 136 -12.58 -9.06 3.91
C ASN A 136 -11.49 -9.23 4.99
N LEU A 137 -10.22 -9.30 4.57
CA LEU A 137 -9.06 -9.57 5.42
C LEU A 137 -8.03 -8.43 5.34
N CYS A 138 -7.87 -7.79 4.19
CA CYS A 138 -6.82 -6.81 3.95
C CYS A 138 -7.04 -5.48 4.71
N ALA A 139 -5.94 -4.78 4.93
CA ALA A 139 -5.91 -3.46 5.54
C ALA A 139 -5.29 -2.43 4.58
N LEU A 140 -5.63 -1.15 4.78
CA LEU A 140 -5.37 -0.11 3.78
C LEU A 140 -3.89 0.16 3.53
N GLY A 141 -3.02 -0.02 4.53
CA GLY A 141 -1.57 0.09 4.36
C GLY A 141 -1.02 -0.92 3.37
N GLY A 142 -1.50 -2.16 3.41
CA GLY A 142 -1.15 -3.18 2.42
C GLY A 142 -1.68 -2.84 1.03
N ILE A 143 -2.91 -2.33 0.94
CA ILE A 143 -3.52 -1.93 -0.33
C ILE A 143 -2.69 -0.84 -1.03
N VAL A 144 -2.32 0.22 -0.30
CA VAL A 144 -1.50 1.33 -0.79
C VAL A 144 -0.09 0.87 -1.14
N ASN A 145 0.58 0.15 -0.25
CA ASN A 145 1.98 -0.24 -0.45
C ASN A 145 2.16 -1.34 -1.52
N ASN A 146 1.11 -2.06 -1.91
CA ASN A 146 1.13 -2.98 -3.04
C ASN A 146 0.57 -2.38 -4.34
N ASN A 147 0.18 -1.09 -4.34
CA ASN A 147 -0.55 -0.47 -5.46
C ASN A 147 -1.67 -1.39 -5.98
N SER A 148 -2.48 -1.87 -5.04
CA SER A 148 -3.38 -3.00 -5.30
C SER A 148 -4.35 -2.67 -6.42
N GLY A 149 -4.68 -3.68 -7.21
CA GLY A 149 -5.86 -3.67 -8.07
C GLY A 149 -6.98 -4.49 -7.44
N GLY A 150 -7.90 -4.94 -8.28
CA GLY A 150 -9.02 -5.77 -7.85
C GLY A 150 -9.93 -6.13 -8.99
N GLU A 151 -10.99 -6.88 -8.68
CA GLU A 151 -12.04 -7.28 -9.62
C GLU A 151 -12.64 -6.09 -10.40
N ARG A 152 -12.60 -4.87 -9.84
CA ARG A 152 -13.13 -3.66 -10.48
C ARG A 152 -12.11 -2.79 -11.19
N SER A 153 -10.86 -3.26 -11.37
CA SER A 153 -9.81 -2.45 -12.00
C SER A 153 -10.11 -2.10 -13.46
N LEU A 154 -10.95 -2.89 -14.14
CA LEU A 154 -11.40 -2.58 -15.51
C LEU A 154 -12.12 -1.23 -15.62
N VAL A 155 -12.86 -0.84 -14.58
CA VAL A 155 -13.59 0.44 -14.53
C VAL A 155 -12.82 1.51 -13.78
N TYR A 156 -12.17 1.12 -12.68
CA TYR A 156 -11.66 2.08 -11.71
C TYR A 156 -10.13 2.19 -11.69
N GLY A 157 -9.38 1.35 -12.40
CA GLY A 157 -7.92 1.37 -12.33
C GLY A 157 -7.38 0.81 -11.01
N LYS A 158 -6.31 1.41 -10.48
CA LYS A 158 -5.55 0.87 -9.33
C LYS A 158 -5.39 1.90 -8.22
N THR A 159 -4.84 1.47 -7.09
CA THR A 159 -4.77 2.28 -5.87
C THR A 159 -4.11 3.64 -6.10
N GLU A 160 -3.04 3.73 -6.89
CA GLU A 160 -2.33 5.00 -7.15
C GLU A 160 -3.22 6.14 -7.67
N ASP A 161 -4.29 5.82 -8.40
CA ASP A 161 -5.20 6.79 -8.99
C ASP A 161 -6.04 7.51 -7.92
N TYR A 162 -6.14 6.92 -6.73
CA TYR A 162 -6.98 7.39 -5.63
C TYR A 162 -6.19 7.87 -4.42
N VAL A 163 -4.86 7.70 -4.39
CA VAL A 163 -4.02 8.26 -3.33
C VAL A 163 -3.82 9.75 -3.61
N GLU A 164 -4.35 10.60 -2.73
CA GLU A 164 -4.19 12.06 -2.79
C GLU A 164 -2.97 12.51 -1.98
N SER A 165 -2.71 11.87 -0.83
CA SER A 165 -1.51 12.08 -0.04
C SER A 165 -1.19 10.88 0.85
N VAL A 166 0.08 10.75 1.24
CA VAL A 166 0.55 9.78 2.24
C VAL A 166 1.45 10.46 3.25
N ASN A 167 1.36 10.06 4.51
CA ASN A 167 2.34 10.39 5.53
C ASN A 167 3.26 9.18 5.71
N MET A 168 4.57 9.43 5.64
CA MET A 168 5.60 8.39 5.70
C MET A 168 6.67 8.78 6.72
N VAL A 169 7.05 7.83 7.57
CA VAL A 169 8.29 7.92 8.34
C VAL A 169 9.45 7.43 7.46
N LEU A 170 10.42 8.30 7.19
CA LEU A 170 11.56 8.00 6.32
C LEU A 170 12.79 7.59 7.13
N ALA A 171 13.88 7.27 6.43
CA ALA A 171 15.11 6.72 7.00
C ALA A 171 15.82 7.62 8.02
N ASP A 172 15.53 8.91 8.04
CA ASP A 172 16.04 9.84 9.06
C ASP A 172 15.22 9.80 10.36
N GLY A 173 14.14 9.01 10.42
CA GLY A 173 13.26 8.86 11.57
C GLY A 173 12.21 9.97 11.70
N ASN A 174 12.06 10.83 10.69
CA ASN A 174 11.01 11.86 10.68
C ASN A 174 9.83 11.47 9.81
N GLU A 175 8.66 12.01 10.17
CA GLU A 175 7.43 11.86 9.41
C GLU A 175 7.24 13.07 8.49
N TYR A 176 6.90 12.78 7.23
CA TYR A 176 6.62 13.79 6.22
C TYR A 176 5.36 13.44 5.44
N GLN A 177 4.66 14.46 4.97
CA GLN A 177 3.50 14.32 4.10
C GLN A 177 3.89 14.57 2.64
N PHE A 178 3.53 13.63 1.78
CA PHE A 178 3.75 13.66 0.34
C PHE A 178 2.42 13.70 -0.39
N ALA A 179 2.30 14.65 -1.32
CA ALA A 179 1.11 14.85 -2.15
C ALA A 179 1.54 15.46 -3.50
N LYS A 180 0.58 15.61 -4.41
CA LYS A 180 0.77 16.36 -5.67
C LYS A 180 1.05 17.83 -5.38
N LEU A 181 2.11 18.36 -5.99
CA LEU A 181 2.58 19.74 -5.85
C LEU A 181 2.59 20.46 -7.20
N SER A 182 2.24 21.74 -7.19
CA SER A 182 2.59 22.69 -8.25
C SER A 182 4.09 22.99 -8.23
N ARG A 183 4.64 23.56 -9.32
CA ARG A 183 6.05 24.01 -9.37
C ARG A 183 6.43 24.94 -8.20
N ARG A 184 5.57 25.89 -7.85
CA ARG A 184 5.82 26.83 -6.74
C ARG A 184 5.94 26.12 -5.38
N GLU A 185 5.09 25.12 -5.15
CA GLU A 185 5.12 24.32 -3.92
C GLU A 185 6.33 23.39 -3.89
N LEU A 186 6.67 22.78 -5.02
CA LEU A 186 7.89 21.98 -5.19
C LEU A 186 9.14 22.80 -4.85
N GLU A 187 9.27 24.01 -5.39
CA GLU A 187 10.39 24.89 -5.07
C GLU A 187 10.47 25.21 -3.57
N LYS A 188 9.33 25.40 -2.90
CA LYS A 188 9.28 25.59 -1.45
C LYS A 188 9.80 24.36 -0.70
N LYS A 189 9.41 23.14 -1.12
CA LYS A 189 9.94 21.89 -0.56
C LYS A 189 11.45 21.75 -0.80
N MET A 190 11.92 22.01 -2.02
CA MET A 190 13.35 21.92 -2.39
C MET A 190 14.25 22.90 -1.62
N ARG A 191 13.72 24.06 -1.19
CA ARG A 191 14.49 25.04 -0.38
C ARG A 191 14.72 24.59 1.08
N GLN A 192 14.00 23.58 1.58
CA GLN A 192 14.18 23.11 2.94
C GLN A 192 15.58 22.51 3.16
N GLN A 193 16.23 22.86 4.27
CA GLN A 193 17.58 22.39 4.63
C GLN A 193 17.53 21.18 5.57
N ASN A 194 16.71 20.20 5.22
CA ASN A 194 16.49 18.96 5.99
C ASN A 194 16.44 17.74 5.04
N PHE A 195 16.16 16.56 5.60
CA PHE A 195 16.08 15.32 4.85
C PHE A 195 14.98 15.36 3.78
N GLU A 196 13.77 15.83 4.10
CA GLU A 196 12.68 16.01 3.12
C GLU A 196 13.13 16.88 1.93
N GLY A 197 13.72 18.04 2.19
CA GLY A 197 14.20 18.92 1.14
C GLY A 197 15.27 18.27 0.26
N LYS A 198 16.16 17.46 0.84
CA LYS A 198 17.13 16.65 0.09
C LYS A 198 16.43 15.65 -0.84
N VAL A 199 15.45 14.91 -0.34
CA VAL A 199 14.66 13.95 -1.13
C VAL A 199 13.99 14.64 -2.31
N TYR A 200 13.33 15.79 -2.09
CA TYR A 200 12.69 16.54 -3.18
C TYR A 200 13.70 17.04 -4.23
N ARG A 201 14.86 17.57 -3.81
CA ARG A 201 15.90 18.03 -4.73
C ARG A 201 16.45 16.90 -5.59
N GLU A 202 16.86 15.80 -4.95
CA GLU A 202 17.47 14.66 -5.66
C GLU A 202 16.46 13.95 -6.58
N MET A 203 15.23 13.77 -6.12
CA MET A 203 14.18 13.16 -6.95
C MET A 203 13.78 14.05 -8.12
N PHE A 204 13.64 15.37 -7.91
CA PHE A 204 13.33 16.28 -9.01
C PHE A 204 14.46 16.32 -10.04
N GLN A 205 15.71 16.42 -9.58
CA GLN A 205 16.88 16.35 -10.45
C GLN A 205 16.87 15.07 -11.30
N LEU A 206 16.69 13.91 -10.65
CA LEU A 206 16.67 12.61 -11.32
C LEU A 206 15.60 12.53 -12.42
N VAL A 207 14.35 12.93 -12.13
CA VAL A 207 13.26 12.78 -13.10
C VAL A 207 13.21 13.88 -14.16
N GLU A 208 13.80 15.05 -13.89
CA GLU A 208 13.94 16.12 -14.88
C GLU A 208 15.08 15.80 -15.86
N GLU A 209 16.27 15.44 -15.36
CA GLU A 209 17.44 15.12 -16.19
C GLU A 209 17.18 13.90 -17.10
N HIS A 210 16.39 12.94 -16.63
CA HIS A 210 16.08 11.70 -17.35
C HIS A 210 14.63 11.62 -17.84
N TYR A 211 13.95 12.77 -18.03
CA TYR A 211 12.50 12.81 -18.29
C TYR A 211 12.05 11.88 -19.43
N GLU A 212 12.68 11.99 -20.60
CA GLU A 212 12.31 11.18 -21.77
C GLU A 212 12.54 9.68 -21.56
N GLU A 213 13.63 9.32 -20.88
CA GLU A 213 13.95 7.91 -20.57
C GLU A 213 12.93 7.33 -19.60
N VAL A 214 12.62 8.06 -18.52
CA VAL A 214 11.62 7.68 -17.53
C VAL A 214 10.24 7.51 -18.17
N LYS A 215 9.83 8.43 -19.04
CA LYS A 215 8.53 8.33 -19.75
C LYS A 215 8.50 7.16 -20.72
N ARG A 216 9.57 6.93 -21.47
CA ARG A 216 9.69 5.79 -22.40
C ARG A 216 9.70 4.44 -21.69
N ALA A 217 10.26 4.37 -20.48
CA ALA A 217 10.31 3.14 -19.68
C ALA A 217 8.94 2.73 -19.09
N ARG A 218 7.93 3.60 -19.15
CA ARG A 218 6.60 3.30 -18.63
C ARG A 218 6.00 2.07 -19.33
N PRO A 219 5.61 1.02 -18.60
CA PRO A 219 4.96 -0.15 -19.21
C PRO A 219 3.65 0.20 -19.90
N ASN A 220 3.46 -0.29 -21.13
CA ASN A 220 2.22 -0.13 -21.89
C ASN A 220 1.20 -1.21 -21.52
N VAL A 221 0.63 -1.10 -20.31
CA VAL A 221 -0.36 -2.03 -19.76
C VAL A 221 -1.45 -1.27 -19.03
N SER A 222 -2.65 -1.83 -18.96
CA SER A 222 -3.79 -1.25 -18.22
C SER A 222 -3.57 -1.25 -16.70
N LYS A 223 -2.73 -2.17 -16.19
CA LYS A 223 -2.40 -2.32 -14.77
C LYS A 223 -0.92 -2.63 -14.60
N ASN A 224 -0.24 -1.84 -13.77
CA ASN A 224 1.10 -2.13 -13.29
C ASN A 224 1.15 -1.96 -11.77
N SER A 225 1.42 -3.05 -11.04
CA SER A 225 1.61 -3.05 -9.58
C SER A 225 3.03 -3.52 -9.22
N THR A 226 3.99 -3.34 -10.14
CA THR A 226 5.37 -3.81 -9.98
C THR A 226 6.37 -2.66 -10.11
N GLY A 227 7.37 -2.68 -9.23
CA GLY A 227 8.41 -1.66 -9.16
C GLY A 227 7.93 -0.32 -8.60
N TYR A 228 8.81 0.68 -8.68
CA TYR A 228 8.51 2.04 -8.26
C TYR A 228 7.92 2.84 -9.43
N ASN A 229 6.81 3.54 -9.18
CA ASN A 229 6.04 4.26 -10.21
C ASN A 229 6.67 5.60 -10.63
N ILE A 230 7.98 5.62 -10.91
CA ILE A 230 8.78 6.82 -11.12
C ILE A 230 8.28 7.69 -12.29
N TRP A 231 7.74 7.07 -13.34
CA TRP A 231 7.16 7.77 -14.50
C TRP A 231 5.91 8.61 -14.19
N SER A 232 5.31 8.43 -13.02
CA SER A 232 4.14 9.20 -12.57
C SER A 232 4.51 10.33 -11.61
N VAL A 233 5.78 10.43 -11.19
CA VAL A 233 6.23 11.44 -10.22
C VAL A 233 6.26 12.84 -10.83
N TRP A 234 6.57 12.96 -12.12
CA TRP A 234 6.72 14.25 -12.79
C TRP A 234 6.07 14.23 -14.17
N ASP A 235 5.16 15.17 -14.44
CA ASP A 235 4.44 15.28 -15.72
C ASP A 235 4.80 16.53 -16.54
N GLY A 236 5.79 17.31 -16.09
CA GLY A 236 6.18 18.59 -16.69
C GLY A 236 5.49 19.81 -16.07
N GLU A 237 4.39 19.61 -15.35
CA GLU A 237 3.63 20.68 -14.69
C GLU A 237 3.53 20.48 -13.18
N HIS A 238 3.33 19.23 -12.76
CA HIS A 238 3.08 18.83 -11.38
C HIS A 238 4.03 17.73 -10.94
N PHE A 239 4.47 17.84 -9.69
CA PHE A 239 5.35 16.87 -9.06
C PHE A 239 4.63 16.17 -7.92
N ASP A 240 4.46 14.85 -8.03
CA ASP A 240 3.74 14.05 -7.04
C ASP A 240 4.60 12.90 -6.54
N LEU A 241 5.32 13.18 -5.44
CA LEU A 241 6.17 12.17 -4.83
C LEU A 241 5.37 11.08 -4.10
N SER A 242 4.07 11.27 -3.83
CA SER A 242 3.25 10.20 -3.25
C SER A 242 3.26 8.95 -4.14
N LYS A 243 3.38 9.14 -5.47
CA LYS A 243 3.36 8.06 -6.47
C LYS A 243 4.51 7.07 -6.31
N ILE A 244 5.67 7.48 -5.78
CA ILE A 244 6.79 6.55 -5.59
C ILE A 244 6.55 5.59 -4.42
N PHE A 245 5.79 6.02 -3.41
CA PHE A 245 5.49 5.22 -2.21
C PHE A 245 4.37 4.21 -2.46
N VAL A 246 3.42 4.52 -3.35
CA VAL A 246 2.37 3.58 -3.75
C VAL A 246 3.00 2.43 -4.55
N GLY A 247 2.96 1.22 -4.00
CA GLY A 247 3.65 0.05 -4.58
C GLY A 247 5.08 -0.18 -4.07
N ALA A 248 5.59 0.69 -3.17
CA ALA A 248 6.96 0.56 -2.65
C ALA A 248 7.13 -0.55 -1.61
N GLN A 249 6.06 -1.22 -1.17
CA GLN A 249 6.12 -2.34 -0.21
C GLN A 249 6.91 -2.00 1.07
N GLY A 250 6.86 -0.74 1.53
CA GLY A 250 7.55 -0.28 2.75
C GLY A 250 9.07 -0.09 2.63
N THR A 251 9.68 -0.27 1.46
CA THR A 251 11.14 -0.16 1.28
C THR A 251 11.66 1.28 1.33
N LEU A 252 10.80 2.26 1.04
CA LEU A 252 11.13 3.69 1.02
C LEU A 252 10.71 4.43 2.29
N GLY A 253 10.00 3.78 3.21
CA GLY A 253 9.49 4.36 4.44
C GLY A 253 8.30 3.59 4.99
N ILE A 254 7.90 3.91 6.21
CA ILE A 254 6.76 3.29 6.89
C ILE A 254 5.57 4.25 6.85
N MET A 255 4.47 3.83 6.22
CA MET A 255 3.25 4.63 6.12
C MET A 255 2.56 4.75 7.48
N THR A 256 2.15 5.95 7.85
CA THR A 256 1.41 6.27 9.08
C THR A 256 -0.02 6.71 8.80
N GLU A 257 -0.25 7.31 7.63
CA GLU A 257 -1.57 7.81 7.22
C GLU A 257 -1.66 7.88 5.70
N ALA A 258 -2.86 7.71 5.15
CA ALA A 258 -3.16 7.98 3.75
C ALA A 258 -4.48 8.74 3.60
N ARG A 259 -4.51 9.68 2.66
CA ARG A 259 -5.72 10.34 2.20
C ARG A 259 -6.13 9.74 0.86
N LEU A 260 -7.32 9.15 0.82
CA LEU A 260 -7.81 8.37 -0.30
C LEU A 260 -9.08 9.00 -0.87
N ARG A 261 -9.09 9.21 -2.17
CA ARG A 261 -10.26 9.66 -2.93
C ARG A 261 -11.28 8.53 -3.04
N LEU A 262 -12.54 8.87 -2.82
CA LEU A 262 -13.69 7.98 -2.93
C LEU A 262 -14.45 8.25 -4.22
N VAL A 263 -15.27 7.29 -4.64
CA VAL A 263 -16.18 7.42 -5.77
C VAL A 263 -17.60 7.02 -5.39
N PRO A 264 -18.63 7.58 -6.03
CA PRO A 264 -20.00 7.14 -5.84
C PRO A 264 -20.20 5.66 -6.15
N THR A 265 -21.02 4.99 -5.34
CA THR A 265 -21.52 3.64 -5.66
C THR A 265 -22.40 3.68 -6.90
N ARG A 266 -22.38 2.60 -7.69
CA ARG A 266 -23.36 2.40 -8.76
C ARG A 266 -24.68 1.88 -8.16
N PRO A 267 -25.84 2.46 -8.50
CA PRO A 267 -27.12 2.07 -7.92
C PRO A 267 -27.61 0.69 -8.39
N TYR A 268 -27.13 0.23 -9.56
CA TYR A 268 -27.56 -1.03 -10.16
C TYR A 268 -26.35 -1.91 -10.47
N ARG A 269 -26.52 -3.23 -10.28
CA ARG A 269 -25.53 -4.26 -10.62
C ARG A 269 -26.25 -5.47 -11.22
N GLY A 270 -25.63 -6.09 -12.21
CA GLY A 270 -26.05 -7.37 -12.79
C GLY A 270 -24.84 -8.27 -12.96
N MET A 271 -25.06 -9.59 -12.92
CA MET A 271 -24.04 -10.60 -13.13
C MET A 271 -24.54 -11.57 -14.20
N LEU A 272 -23.71 -11.83 -15.20
CA LEU A 272 -23.92 -12.86 -16.21
C LEU A 272 -22.90 -13.96 -15.99
N VAL A 273 -23.36 -15.20 -15.83
CA VAL A 273 -22.51 -16.39 -15.72
C VAL A 273 -22.65 -17.17 -17.03
N VAL A 274 -21.53 -17.43 -17.68
CA VAL A 274 -21.47 -18.17 -18.95
C VAL A 274 -20.63 -19.43 -18.75
N PHE A 275 -21.19 -20.59 -19.06
CA PHE A 275 -20.46 -21.85 -19.06
C PHE A 275 -19.91 -22.12 -20.47
N LEU A 276 -18.62 -22.40 -20.55
CA LEU A 276 -17.95 -22.77 -21.79
C LEU A 276 -17.62 -24.27 -21.73
N ASN A 277 -17.97 -25.00 -22.79
CA ASN A 277 -17.58 -26.42 -22.93
C ASN A 277 -16.08 -26.58 -23.25
N ASP A 278 -15.43 -25.52 -23.71
CA ASP A 278 -14.02 -25.49 -24.08
C ASP A 278 -13.39 -24.17 -23.65
N PHE A 279 -12.38 -24.24 -22.78
CA PHE A 279 -11.69 -23.06 -22.25
C PHE A 279 -10.97 -22.26 -23.35
N ARG A 280 -10.64 -22.89 -24.49
CA ARG A 280 -10.03 -22.22 -25.65
C ARG A 280 -10.89 -21.08 -26.21
N ASN A 281 -12.21 -21.14 -26.00
CA ASN A 281 -13.15 -20.12 -26.47
C ASN A 281 -13.16 -18.84 -25.61
N VAL A 282 -12.45 -18.81 -24.47
CA VAL A 282 -12.44 -17.64 -23.57
C VAL A 282 -11.98 -16.36 -24.28
N GLY A 283 -11.03 -16.47 -25.22
CA GLY A 283 -10.53 -15.32 -25.99
C GLY A 283 -11.61 -14.62 -26.79
N GLU A 284 -12.49 -15.39 -27.46
CA GLU A 284 -13.61 -14.84 -28.22
C GLU A 284 -14.61 -14.12 -27.31
N VAL A 285 -14.90 -14.70 -26.14
CA VAL A 285 -15.78 -14.07 -25.13
C VAL A 285 -15.18 -12.77 -24.62
N VAL A 286 -13.88 -12.74 -24.33
CA VAL A 286 -13.17 -11.52 -23.90
C VAL A 286 -13.27 -10.44 -24.97
N THR A 287 -13.00 -10.77 -26.24
CA THR A 287 -13.10 -9.83 -27.36
C THR A 287 -14.53 -9.31 -27.56
N ALA A 288 -15.55 -10.14 -27.36
CA ALA A 288 -16.95 -9.73 -27.48
C ALA A 288 -17.41 -8.85 -26.30
N VAL A 289 -16.97 -9.13 -25.08
CA VAL A 289 -17.49 -8.49 -23.86
C VAL A 289 -16.76 -7.20 -23.50
N LEU A 290 -15.43 -7.13 -23.66
CA LEU A 290 -14.63 -5.95 -23.27
C LEU A 290 -15.12 -4.62 -23.90
N PRO A 291 -15.55 -4.55 -25.19
CA PRO A 291 -16.11 -3.33 -25.77
C PRO A 291 -17.32 -2.75 -25.02
N HIS A 292 -18.06 -3.60 -24.28
CA HIS A 292 -19.21 -3.19 -23.46
C HIS A 292 -18.81 -2.66 -22.07
N LYS A 293 -17.51 -2.58 -21.76
CA LYS A 293 -16.95 -2.00 -20.52
C LYS A 293 -17.57 -2.62 -19.25
N PRO A 294 -17.49 -3.96 -19.08
CA PRO A 294 -18.02 -4.62 -17.89
C PRO A 294 -17.36 -4.09 -16.61
N ALA A 295 -18.07 -4.12 -15.49
CA ALA A 295 -17.54 -3.68 -14.20
C ALA A 295 -16.41 -4.58 -13.69
N ALA A 296 -16.53 -5.88 -13.96
CA ALA A 296 -15.57 -6.94 -13.68
C ALA A 296 -15.73 -8.02 -14.75
N PHE A 297 -14.65 -8.73 -15.06
CA PHE A 297 -14.68 -9.89 -15.95
C PHE A 297 -13.65 -10.90 -15.43
N GLU A 298 -14.13 -12.05 -14.95
CA GLU A 298 -13.32 -13.09 -14.34
C GLU A 298 -13.62 -14.42 -15.02
N SER A 299 -12.60 -15.27 -15.16
CA SER A 299 -12.72 -16.61 -15.74
C SER A 299 -11.87 -17.60 -14.95
N PHE A 300 -12.35 -18.82 -14.79
CA PHE A 300 -11.63 -19.91 -14.14
C PHE A 300 -12.01 -21.24 -14.81
N ASP A 301 -11.14 -22.24 -14.68
CA ASP A 301 -11.37 -23.58 -15.23
C ASP A 301 -12.21 -24.46 -14.28
N ASP A 302 -12.60 -25.64 -14.76
CA ASP A 302 -13.41 -26.57 -13.98
C ASP A 302 -12.63 -27.17 -12.80
N HIS A 303 -11.30 -27.31 -12.92
CA HIS A 303 -10.43 -27.74 -11.82
C HIS A 303 -10.50 -26.76 -10.64
N THR A 304 -10.40 -25.46 -10.90
CA THR A 304 -10.51 -24.39 -9.91
C THR A 304 -11.91 -24.36 -9.30
N LEU A 305 -12.96 -24.45 -10.13
CA LEU A 305 -14.35 -24.49 -9.65
C LEU A 305 -14.62 -25.68 -8.73
N ARG A 306 -14.12 -26.88 -9.08
CA ARG A 306 -14.29 -28.09 -8.25
C ARG A 306 -13.64 -27.97 -6.89
N LEU A 307 -12.56 -27.20 -6.75
CA LEU A 307 -11.93 -26.94 -5.46
C LEU A 307 -12.79 -26.02 -4.58
N ALA A 308 -13.47 -25.04 -5.19
CA ALA A 308 -14.32 -24.08 -4.48
C ALA A 308 -15.70 -24.63 -4.08
N LEU A 309 -16.18 -25.69 -4.74
CA LEU A 309 -17.48 -26.33 -4.46
C LEU A 309 -17.43 -27.40 -3.35
N LYS A 310 -16.26 -27.63 -2.73
CA LYS A 310 -16.10 -28.55 -1.58
C LYS A 310 -16.32 -27.83 -0.26
#